data_AF-A0A4Y2KYC7-F1
#
_entry.id   AF-A0A4Y2KYC7-F1
#
_cell.length_a   1.000
_cell.length_b   1.000
_cell.length_c   1.000
_cell.angle_alpha   90.00
_cell.angle_beta   90.00
_cell.angle_gamma   90.00
#
_symmetry.space_group_name_H-M   'P 1'
#
loop_
_entity.id
_entity.type
_entity.pdbx_description
1 polymer ?
#
loop_
_entity_poly.entity_id
_entity_poly.type
_entity_poly.pdbx_seq_one_letter_code
_entity_poly.pdbx_strand_id
1 'polypeptide(L)'
;MLPYNTSNWIRPRIPEDILHMENTDDDPPFSVSSQRGKDHPQRLSGSMKDHYPVAIPPSGRKKFPTRVCRVCKAHRKRRETRYVCKLCSTALHAGECFTRYHTLKNY
;
A
#
# COMPACT_ATOMS: atom_id res chain seq x y z
N MET A 1 -11.57 4.88 51.20
CA MET A 1 -10.15 5.19 50.98
C MET A 1 -9.34 4.45 52.03
N LEU A 2 -8.72 3.31 51.67
CA LEU A 2 -7.59 2.65 52.33
C LEU A 2 -7.03 1.57 51.36
N PRO A 3 -5.74 1.19 51.48
CA PRO A 3 -4.77 1.14 50.38
C PRO A 3 -4.65 -0.24 49.72
N TYR A 4 -4.28 -0.27 48.43
CA TYR A 4 -3.95 -1.52 47.74
C TYR A 4 -2.58 -2.02 48.22
N ASN A 5 -2.62 -3.20 48.82
CA ASN A 5 -1.49 -3.97 49.29
C ASN A 5 -0.76 -4.61 48.09
N THR A 6 0.54 -4.38 47.97
CA THR A 6 1.39 -4.92 46.90
C THR A 6 1.83 -6.33 47.24
N SER A 7 1.00 -7.31 46.87
CA SER A 7 1.35 -8.73 47.01
C SER A 7 2.43 -9.12 46.01
N ASN A 8 3.57 -9.49 46.58
CA ASN A 8 4.78 -10.03 45.98
C ASN A 8 4.49 -11.39 45.32
N TRP A 9 4.63 -11.50 43.99
CA TRP A 9 4.54 -12.78 43.27
C TRP A 9 5.93 -13.14 42.75
N ILE A 10 6.54 -14.07 43.47
CA ILE A 10 7.79 -14.76 43.14
C ILE A 10 7.62 -15.37 41.74
N ARG A 11 8.36 -14.88 40.75
CA ARG A 11 8.42 -15.48 39.41
C ARG A 11 9.33 -16.71 39.46
N PRO A 12 8.89 -17.91 39.06
CA PRO A 12 9.77 -19.06 38.94
C PRO A 12 10.86 -18.79 37.88
N ARG A 13 12.09 -19.16 38.22
CA ARG A 13 13.27 -19.09 37.36
C ARG A 13 13.11 -20.09 36.21
N ILE A 14 12.77 -19.60 35.02
CA ILE A 14 12.71 -20.42 33.80
C ILE A 14 14.17 -20.70 33.36
N PRO A 15 14.57 -21.97 33.15
CA PRO A 15 15.90 -22.33 32.65
C PRO A 15 16.18 -21.76 31.25
N GLU A 16 17.43 -21.38 30.99
CA GLU A 16 17.86 -20.60 29.81
C GLU A 16 17.88 -21.36 28.47
N ASP A 17 17.26 -22.55 28.40
CA ASP A 17 17.30 -23.41 27.21
C ASP A 17 16.08 -23.21 26.27
N ILE A 18 15.14 -22.30 26.59
CA ILE A 18 13.92 -22.02 25.79
C ILE A 18 14.02 -20.64 25.12
N LEU A 19 15.08 -20.43 24.32
CA LEU A 19 15.25 -19.18 23.54
C LEU A 19 15.62 -19.40 22.08
N HIS A 20 15.36 -20.59 21.53
CA HIS A 20 15.60 -20.87 20.11
C HIS A 20 14.39 -21.50 19.43
N MET A 21 13.41 -20.67 19.06
CA MET A 21 12.63 -20.88 17.85
C MET A 21 11.99 -19.56 17.38
N GLU A 22 12.84 -18.74 16.77
CA GLU A 22 12.60 -17.98 15.53
C GLU A 22 11.21 -17.34 15.34
N ASN A 23 11.09 -16.09 15.80
CA ASN A 23 10.09 -15.15 15.28
C ASN A 23 10.42 -14.86 13.81
N THR A 24 9.61 -15.37 12.88
CA THR A 24 9.50 -14.80 11.53
C THR A 24 8.15 -14.10 11.40
N ASP A 25 7.94 -13.08 12.22
CA ASP A 25 6.90 -12.06 12.06
C ASP A 25 7.40 -10.96 11.10
N ASP A 26 7.94 -11.36 9.94
CA ASP A 26 8.29 -10.44 8.86
C ASP A 26 7.22 -10.48 7.75
N ASP A 27 5.93 -10.38 8.12
CA ASP A 27 5.00 -9.72 7.23
C ASP A 27 5.35 -8.22 7.32
N PRO A 28 5.98 -7.64 6.30
CA PRO A 28 6.40 -6.26 6.36
C PRO A 28 5.17 -5.40 6.66
N PRO A 29 5.32 -4.31 7.44
CA PRO A 29 4.25 -3.32 7.47
C PRO A 29 3.93 -3.03 6.00
N PHE A 30 2.64 -2.91 5.67
CA PHE A 30 2.19 -2.26 4.44
C PHE A 30 2.75 -0.84 4.47
N SER A 31 4.03 -0.77 4.19
CA SER A 31 4.86 0.39 4.14
C SER A 31 4.40 0.97 2.83
N VAL A 32 3.49 1.92 2.97
CA VAL A 32 3.12 2.82 1.88
C VAL A 32 4.35 3.68 1.64
N SER A 33 5.44 3.04 1.19
CA SER A 33 6.65 3.68 0.76
C SER A 33 6.19 4.58 -0.37
N SER A 34 6.31 5.88 -0.13
CA SER A 34 6.10 6.89 -1.14
C SER A 34 7.17 6.61 -2.21
N GLN A 35 6.82 5.75 -3.16
CA GLN A 35 7.60 5.47 -4.35
C GLN A 35 7.64 6.77 -5.14
N ARG A 36 8.58 7.64 -4.78
CA ARG A 36 8.85 8.87 -5.48
C ARG A 36 9.35 8.48 -6.87
N GLY A 37 8.42 8.48 -7.82
CA GLY A 37 8.72 8.67 -9.23
C GLY A 37 9.01 7.43 -10.07
N LYS A 38 9.16 6.23 -9.51
CA LYS A 38 9.40 5.02 -10.33
C LYS A 38 8.09 4.29 -10.60
N ASP A 39 7.90 3.92 -11.86
CA ASP A 39 6.75 3.16 -12.31
C ASP A 39 6.87 1.69 -11.89
N HIS A 40 5.73 1.01 -11.75
CA HIS A 40 5.72 -0.41 -11.42
C HIS A 40 6.43 -1.23 -12.52
N PRO A 41 7.33 -2.17 -12.17
CA PRO A 41 8.13 -2.89 -13.17
C PRO A 41 7.27 -3.70 -14.15
N GLN A 42 6.14 -4.23 -13.67
CA GLN A 42 5.21 -5.01 -14.50
C GLN A 42 4.19 -4.14 -15.26
N ARG A 43 4.35 -2.81 -15.32
CA ARG A 43 3.37 -2.00 -16.05
C ARG A 43 3.31 -2.36 -17.54
N LEU A 44 4.46 -2.73 -18.13
CA LEU A 44 4.63 -3.10 -19.54
C LEU A 44 4.78 -4.61 -19.76
N SER A 45 4.44 -5.46 -18.78
CA SER A 45 4.67 -6.91 -18.86
C SER A 45 3.87 -7.62 -19.96
N GLY A 46 3.03 -6.92 -20.71
CA GLY A 46 2.14 -7.51 -21.72
C GLY A 46 0.90 -8.18 -21.14
N SER A 47 0.90 -8.51 -19.85
CA SER A 47 -0.23 -9.13 -19.14
C SER A 47 -1.31 -8.11 -18.76
N MET A 48 -1.96 -7.51 -19.76
CA MET A 48 -3.01 -6.51 -19.53
C MET A 48 -4.18 -7.03 -18.68
N LYS A 49 -4.40 -8.35 -18.67
CA LYS A 49 -5.45 -9.04 -17.89
C LYS A 49 -5.27 -8.89 -16.38
N ASP A 50 -4.03 -8.74 -15.90
CA ASP A 50 -3.73 -8.59 -14.48
C ASP A 50 -3.90 -7.14 -14.00
N HIS A 51 -4.02 -6.22 -14.96
CA HIS A 51 -4.26 -4.81 -14.69
C HIS A 51 -5.76 -4.53 -14.83
N TYR A 52 -6.38 -4.11 -13.73
CA TYR A 52 -7.73 -3.56 -13.76
C TYR A 52 -7.88 -2.37 -12.79
N PRO A 53 -8.70 -1.37 -13.15
CA PRO A 53 -8.96 -0.23 -12.29
C PRO A 53 -9.88 -0.62 -11.13
N VAL A 54 -9.48 -0.25 -9.91
CA VAL A 54 -10.29 -0.38 -8.69
C VAL A 54 -10.50 0.97 -8.04
N ALA A 55 -11.67 1.17 -7.43
CA ALA A 55 -11.97 2.41 -6.74
C ALA A 55 -11.11 2.56 -5.48
N ILE A 56 -10.63 3.78 -5.22
CA ILE A 56 -9.91 4.09 -3.98
C ILE A 56 -10.91 4.01 -2.82
N PRO A 57 -10.64 3.16 -1.81
CA PRO A 57 -11.55 2.95 -0.69
C PRO A 57 -11.77 4.27 0.07
N PRO A 58 -12.97 4.50 0.60
CA PRO A 58 -13.23 5.67 1.44
C PRO A 58 -12.30 5.66 2.66
N SER A 59 -11.91 6.85 3.10
CA SER A 59 -11.28 7.02 4.41
C SER A 59 -12.23 7.77 5.33
N GLY A 60 -12.05 7.68 6.64
CA GLY A 60 -12.92 8.37 7.61
C GLY A 60 -13.05 9.88 7.39
N ARG A 61 -12.18 10.50 6.59
CA ARG A 61 -12.23 11.93 6.23
C ARG A 61 -12.87 12.23 4.87
N LYS A 62 -12.92 11.27 3.95
CA LYS A 62 -13.42 11.48 2.58
C LYS A 62 -14.20 10.26 2.11
N LYS A 63 -15.48 10.47 1.74
CA LYS A 63 -16.34 9.45 1.10
C LYS A 63 -15.81 9.03 -0.27
N PHE A 64 -15.25 9.98 -1.01
CA PHE A 64 -14.78 9.76 -2.37
C PHE A 64 -13.33 10.28 -2.58
N PRO A 65 -12.31 9.65 -1.96
CA PRO A 65 -10.92 10.12 -2.05
C PRO A 65 -10.31 10.05 -3.44
N THR A 66 -9.80 11.16 -3.95
CA THR A 66 -9.16 11.23 -5.27
C THR A 66 -7.64 11.28 -5.17
N ARG A 67 -6.96 10.85 -6.24
CA ARG A 67 -5.51 11.02 -6.42
C ARG A 67 -5.22 11.59 -7.81
N VAL A 68 -4.08 12.26 -7.97
CA VAL A 68 -3.65 12.82 -9.27
C VAL A 68 -3.31 11.68 -10.23
N CYS A 69 -3.88 11.70 -11.43
CA CYS A 69 -3.58 10.73 -12.48
C CYS A 69 -2.12 10.84 -12.93
N ARG A 70 -1.39 9.71 -12.94
CA ARG A 70 0.03 9.64 -13.28
C ARG A 70 0.31 10.09 -14.71
N VAL A 71 -0.49 9.62 -15.68
CA VAL A 71 -0.37 10.00 -17.09
C VAL A 71 -0.64 11.49 -17.28
N CYS A 72 -1.75 12.00 -16.74
CA CYS A 72 -2.05 13.44 -16.85
C CYS A 72 -0.93 14.29 -16.25
N LYS A 73 -0.37 13.89 -15.10
CA LYS A 73 0.75 14.58 -14.47
C LYS A 73 1.99 14.61 -15.36
N ALA A 74 2.29 13.52 -16.09
CA ALA A 74 3.39 13.48 -17.06
C ALA A 74 3.19 14.51 -18.19
N HIS A 75 1.95 14.74 -18.61
CA HIS A 75 1.55 15.78 -19.58
C HIS A 75 1.33 17.17 -18.99
N ARG A 76 1.85 17.44 -17.77
CA ARG A 76 1.67 18.73 -17.05
C ARG A 76 0.19 19.11 -16.81
N LYS A 77 -0.74 18.15 -16.89
CA LYS A 77 -2.15 18.34 -16.59
C LYS A 77 -2.46 17.80 -15.19
N ARG A 78 -3.04 18.62 -14.32
CA ARG A 78 -3.49 18.17 -12.99
C ARG A 78 -4.94 17.73 -13.04
N ARG A 79 -5.16 16.45 -13.39
CA ARG A 79 -6.49 15.82 -13.34
C ARG A 79 -6.51 14.73 -12.28
N GLU A 80 -7.59 14.67 -11.53
CA GLU A 80 -7.77 13.70 -10.45
C GLU A 80 -8.60 12.51 -10.92
N THR A 81 -8.43 11.38 -10.25
CA THR A 81 -9.16 10.13 -10.50
C THR A 81 -9.51 9.46 -9.17
N ARG A 82 -10.62 8.71 -9.20
CA ARG A 82 -11.08 7.84 -8.11
C ARG A 82 -10.54 6.42 -8.22
N TYR A 83 -9.79 6.11 -9.29
CA TYR A 83 -9.35 4.77 -9.60
C TYR A 83 -7.83 4.62 -9.51
N VAL A 84 -7.40 3.43 -9.09
CA VAL A 84 -6.01 2.97 -9.12
C VAL A 84 -5.95 1.62 -9.83
N CYS A 85 -4.85 1.32 -10.51
CA CYS A 85 -4.60 -0.04 -10.98
C CYS A 85 -4.40 -0.96 -9.77
N LYS A 86 -5.10 -2.11 -9.71
CA LYS A 86 -4.97 -3.07 -8.61
C LYS A 86 -3.54 -3.58 -8.45
N LEU A 87 -2.87 -3.90 -9.56
CA LEU A 87 -1.50 -4.42 -9.55
C LEU A 87 -0.47 -3.30 -9.31
N CYS A 88 -0.51 -2.23 -10.11
CA CYS A 88 0.50 -1.17 -10.04
C CYS A 88 0.30 -0.14 -8.93
N SER A 89 -0.84 -0.17 -8.21
CA SER A 89 -1.22 0.83 -7.19
C SER A 89 -1.15 2.30 -7.65
N THR A 90 -1.16 2.52 -8.96
CA THR A 90 -0.96 3.82 -9.61
C THR A 90 -2.31 4.42 -9.97
N ALA A 91 -2.52 5.70 -9.64
CA ALA A 91 -3.75 6.42 -9.93
C ALA A 91 -3.85 6.76 -11.43
N LEU A 92 -4.89 6.25 -12.09
CA LEU A 92 -5.14 6.39 -13.53
C LEU A 92 -6.63 6.63 -13.79
N HIS A 93 -6.97 7.35 -14.87
CA HIS A 93 -8.35 7.39 -15.35
C HIS A 93 -8.71 6.05 -16.00
N ALA A 94 -9.91 5.53 -15.72
CA ALA A 94 -10.44 4.39 -16.46
C ALA A 94 -10.55 4.77 -17.95
N GLY A 95 -10.04 3.92 -18.84
CA GLY A 95 -9.97 4.18 -20.29
C GLY A 95 -8.56 4.59 -20.75
N GLU A 96 -8.43 5.72 -21.44
CA GLU A 96 -7.22 6.06 -22.20
C GLU A 96 -5.94 6.13 -21.35
N CYS A 97 -5.99 6.80 -20.19
CA CYS A 97 -4.82 6.90 -19.31
C CYS A 97 -4.39 5.52 -18.79
N PHE A 98 -5.35 4.62 -18.55
CA PHE A 98 -5.07 3.26 -18.12
C PHE A 98 -4.33 2.50 -19.22
N THR A 99 -4.88 2.48 -20.44
CA THR A 99 -4.25 1.81 -21.58
C THR A 99 -2.85 2.37 -21.86
N ARG A 100 -2.70 3.69 -21.98
CA ARG A 100 -1.40 4.33 -22.27
C ARG A 100 -0.32 3.99 -21.26
N TYR A 101 -0.67 4.00 -19.96
CA TYR A 101 0.28 3.66 -18.90
C TYR A 101 0.82 2.23 -19.03
N HIS A 102 0.00 1.31 -19.53
CA HIS A 102 0.33 -0.10 -19.64
C HIS A 102 0.86 -0.54 -21.02
N THR A 103 0.70 0.28 -22.05
CA THR A 103 1.16 -0.05 -23.42
C THR A 103 2.34 0.77 -23.90
N LEU A 104 2.52 2.01 -23.43
CA LEU A 104 3.53 2.93 -23.96
C LEU A 104 4.75 3.02 -23.04
N LYS A 105 5.95 2.96 -23.61
CA LYS A 105 7.19 3.24 -22.87
C LYS A 105 7.21 4.68 -22.33
N ASN A 106 6.77 5.64 -23.15
CA ASN A 106 6.62 7.05 -22.80
C ASN A 106 5.14 7.42 -22.95
N TYR A 107 4.45 7.73 -21.84
CA TYR A 107 2.99 7.89 -21.82
C TYR A 107 2.50 9.30 -21.60
#